data_AF-A0A2Z2MFA9-F1
#
_entry.id   AF-A0A2Z2MFA9-F1
#
_cell.length_a   1.000
_cell.length_b   1.000
_cell.length_c   1.000
_cell.angle_alpha   90.00
_cell.angle_beta   90.00
_cell.angle_gamma   90.00
#
_symmetry.space_group_name_H-M   'P 1'
#
loop_
_entity.id
_entity.type
_entity.pdbx_description
1 polymer ?
#
loop_
_entity_poly.entity_id
_entity_poly.type
_entity_poly.pdbx_seq_one_letter_code
_entity_poly.pdbx_strand_id
1 'polypeptide(L)'
;MVPPELEEGLPLERIKDFSLEELLGMAVKAEIGARKFYESLAERIDIQELKNKIEWLAGEEKKHEELLRKIYANMFPGKEIVFPKEHIGPELQPVARQLHGVEDIIDLIRWAMKAEEIAAKFYAELENMVDTEEKKRLMRYLSDMEWGHYYNLKAEYELLLDWAMYSQMMNVGP
;
A
#
# COMPACT_ATOMS: atom_id res chain seq x y z
N MET A 1 3.25 -16.78 -7.64
CA MET A 1 1.78 -16.89 -7.69
C MET A 1 1.25 -15.70 -6.92
N VAL A 2 0.19 -15.05 -7.38
CA VAL A 2 -0.42 -13.93 -6.65
C VAL A 2 -1.08 -14.48 -5.38
N PRO A 3 -0.81 -13.91 -4.19
CA PRO A 3 -1.39 -14.38 -2.94
C PRO A 3 -2.85 -13.96 -2.84
N PRO A 4 -3.67 -14.63 -2.00
CA PRO A 4 -5.06 -14.22 -1.77
C PRO A 4 -5.18 -12.82 -1.14
N GLU A 5 -4.10 -12.32 -0.52
CA GLU A 5 -4.02 -10.97 0.03
C GLU A 5 -3.81 -9.87 -1.02
N LEU A 6 -3.73 -10.21 -2.31
CA LEU A 6 -3.55 -9.24 -3.39
C LEU A 6 -4.56 -9.47 -4.50
N GLU A 7 -5.45 -8.50 -4.69
CA GLU A 7 -6.33 -8.44 -5.85
C GLU A 7 -5.63 -7.66 -6.97
N GLU A 8 -5.41 -8.29 -8.11
CA GLU A 8 -4.81 -7.61 -9.28
C GLU A 8 -5.82 -6.63 -9.89
N GLY A 9 -5.38 -5.41 -10.17
CA GLY A 9 -6.18 -4.38 -10.83
C GLY A 9 -5.77 -4.10 -12.27
N LEU A 10 -6.33 -3.02 -12.79
CA LEU A 10 -5.96 -2.48 -14.09
C LEU A 10 -4.54 -1.87 -14.04
N PRO A 11 -3.77 -1.94 -15.14
CA PRO A 11 -2.43 -1.37 -15.17
C PRO A 11 -2.48 0.17 -15.15
N LEU A 12 -1.40 0.81 -14.70
CA LEU A 12 -1.32 2.26 -14.46
C LEU A 12 -1.71 3.10 -15.69
N GLU A 13 -1.42 2.62 -16.90
CA GLU A 13 -1.72 3.31 -18.15
C GLU A 13 -3.23 3.48 -18.42
N ARG A 14 -4.08 2.76 -17.69
CA ARG A 14 -5.54 2.87 -17.74
C ARG A 14 -6.09 4.04 -16.91
N ILE A 15 -5.26 4.78 -16.16
CA ILE A 15 -5.68 5.96 -15.37
C ILE A 15 -6.52 6.94 -16.20
N LYS A 16 -6.11 7.18 -17.45
CA LYS A 16 -6.76 8.11 -18.39
C LYS A 16 -8.21 7.75 -18.74
N ASP A 17 -8.65 6.54 -18.42
CA ASP A 17 -10.00 6.07 -18.72
C ASP A 17 -11.00 6.34 -17.60
N PHE A 18 -10.52 6.89 -16.48
CA PHE A 18 -11.31 7.24 -15.32
C PHE A 18 -11.28 8.75 -15.08
N SER A 19 -12.37 9.27 -14.53
CA SER A 19 -12.41 10.64 -14.05
C SER A 19 -11.58 10.81 -12.77
N LEU A 20 -11.14 12.05 -12.49
CA LEU A 20 -10.45 12.35 -11.25
C LEU A 20 -11.30 12.03 -10.00
N GLU A 21 -12.62 12.17 -10.09
CA GLU A 21 -13.56 11.80 -9.03
C GLU A 21 -13.49 10.28 -8.73
N GLU A 22 -13.55 9.45 -9.77
CA GLU A 22 -13.42 7.99 -9.65
C GLU A 22 -12.04 7.58 -9.15
N LEU A 23 -10.98 8.21 -9.65
CA LEU A 23 -9.60 7.92 -9.24
C LEU A 23 -9.34 8.25 -7.77
N LEU A 24 -9.87 9.37 -7.25
CA LEU A 24 -9.79 9.65 -5.82
C LEU A 24 -10.62 8.66 -5.00
N GLY A 25 -11.74 8.18 -5.53
CA GLY A 25 -12.50 7.08 -4.93
C GLY A 25 -11.68 5.79 -4.84
N MET A 26 -10.98 5.43 -5.91
CA MET A 26 -10.04 4.30 -5.93
C MET A 26 -8.90 4.48 -4.92
N ALA A 27 -8.32 5.69 -4.84
CA ALA A 27 -7.27 6.01 -3.88
C ALA A 27 -7.73 5.77 -2.44
N VAL A 28 -8.89 6.33 -2.06
CA VAL A 28 -9.46 6.11 -0.72
C VAL A 28 -9.72 4.63 -0.44
N LYS A 29 -10.17 3.86 -1.46
CA LYS A 29 -10.37 2.41 -1.31
C LYS A 29 -9.06 1.69 -1.07
N ALA A 30 -8.00 2.04 -1.83
CA ALA A 30 -6.67 1.47 -1.69
C ALA A 30 -6.09 1.72 -0.29
N GLU A 31 -6.19 2.96 0.23
CA GLU A 31 -5.74 3.30 1.60
C GLU A 31 -6.46 2.48 2.67
N ILE A 32 -7.77 2.26 2.51
CA ILE A 32 -8.55 1.43 3.43
C ILE A 32 -8.08 -0.03 3.37
N GLY A 33 -7.81 -0.54 2.18
CA GLY A 33 -7.28 -1.89 1.95
C GLY A 33 -5.90 -2.07 2.59
N ALA A 34 -4.97 -1.16 2.28
CA ALA A 34 -3.61 -1.14 2.82
C ALA A 34 -3.59 -1.05 4.36
N ARG A 35 -4.38 -0.14 4.95
CA ARG A 35 -4.53 -0.08 6.41
C ARG A 35 -4.95 -1.43 7.00
N LYS A 36 -6.01 -2.04 6.48
CA LYS A 36 -6.52 -3.32 7.00
C LYS A 36 -5.52 -4.46 6.79
N PHE A 37 -4.81 -4.46 5.66
CA PHE A 37 -3.72 -5.38 5.40
C PHE A 37 -2.63 -5.26 6.47
N TYR A 38 -2.14 -4.05 6.72
CA TYR A 38 -1.09 -3.83 7.72
C TYR A 38 -1.55 -4.14 9.15
N GLU A 39 -2.77 -3.74 9.53
CA GLU A 39 -3.37 -4.10 10.83
C GLU A 39 -3.41 -5.63 11.01
N SER A 40 -3.95 -6.36 10.03
CA SER A 40 -4.05 -7.82 10.11
C SER A 40 -2.70 -8.54 10.02
N LEU A 41 -1.73 -7.98 9.29
CA LEU A 41 -0.36 -8.49 9.23
C LEU A 41 0.36 -8.31 10.58
N ALA A 42 0.26 -7.13 11.20
CA ALA A 42 0.86 -6.85 12.50
C ALA A 42 0.33 -7.76 13.62
N GLU A 43 -0.94 -8.15 13.56
CA GLU A 43 -1.54 -9.14 14.48
C GLU A 43 -0.89 -10.52 14.40
N ARG A 44 -0.24 -10.85 13.28
CA ARG A 44 0.31 -12.19 12.95
C ARG A 44 1.83 -12.25 12.97
N ILE A 45 2.49 -11.14 13.29
CA ILE A 45 3.95 -11.06 13.39
C ILE A 45 4.36 -11.12 14.86
N ASP A 46 5.22 -12.09 15.18
CA ASP A 46 5.79 -12.24 16.53
C ASP A 46 7.05 -11.38 16.75
N ILE A 47 7.70 -10.94 15.67
CA ILE A 47 8.92 -10.12 15.72
C ILE A 47 8.52 -8.69 16.09
N GLN A 48 8.77 -8.27 17.33
CA GLN A 48 8.27 -7.00 17.87
C GLN A 48 8.71 -5.78 17.07
N GLU A 49 9.98 -5.73 16.63
CA GLU A 49 10.51 -4.61 15.86
C GLU A 49 9.82 -4.48 14.50
N LEU A 50 9.59 -5.60 13.81
CA LEU A 50 8.87 -5.63 12.54
C LEU A 50 7.41 -5.26 12.75
N LYS A 51 6.76 -5.83 13.77
CA LYS A 51 5.38 -5.51 14.15
C LYS A 51 5.17 -4.02 14.35
N ASN A 52 6.04 -3.36 15.12
CA ASN A 52 5.95 -1.92 15.35
C ASN A 52 6.03 -1.10 14.05
N LYS A 53 6.86 -1.52 13.09
CA LYS A 53 6.98 -0.85 11.78
C LYS A 53 5.71 -1.04 10.94
N ILE A 54 5.14 -2.25 10.95
CA ILE A 54 3.89 -2.53 10.24
C ILE A 54 2.71 -1.78 10.87
N GLU A 55 2.63 -1.70 12.20
CA GLU A 55 1.63 -0.88 12.90
C GLU A 55 1.77 0.62 12.58
N TRP A 56 3.02 1.09 12.43
CA TRP A 56 3.28 2.46 12.00
C TRP A 56 2.76 2.71 10.57
N LEU A 57 3.02 1.80 9.62
CA LEU A 57 2.48 1.90 8.25
C LEU A 57 0.95 1.97 8.25
N ALA A 58 0.28 1.08 8.99
CA ALA A 58 -1.18 1.14 9.14
C ALA A 58 -1.69 2.51 9.64
N GLY A 59 -0.92 3.14 10.54
CA GLY A 59 -1.20 4.48 11.04
C GLY A 59 -1.01 5.59 10.00
N GLU A 60 -0.04 5.44 9.09
CA GLU A 60 0.18 6.38 7.98
C GLU A 60 -0.94 6.26 6.93
N GLU A 61 -1.32 5.05 6.51
CA GLU A 61 -2.42 4.85 5.54
C GLU A 61 -3.75 5.40 6.05
N LYS A 62 -3.98 5.32 7.36
CA LYS A 62 -5.14 5.97 7.98
C LYS A 62 -5.12 7.48 7.77
N LYS A 63 -3.97 8.13 7.92
CA LYS A 63 -3.83 9.58 7.70
C LYS A 63 -4.00 9.93 6.23
N HIS A 64 -3.48 9.09 5.32
CA HIS A 64 -3.69 9.24 3.89
C HIS A 64 -5.18 9.15 3.53
N GLU A 65 -5.90 8.15 4.05
CA GLU A 65 -7.35 8.02 3.89
C GLU A 65 -8.07 9.31 4.32
N GLU A 66 -7.77 9.81 5.53
CA GLU A 66 -8.38 11.03 6.07
C GLU A 66 -8.06 12.27 5.22
N LEU A 67 -6.83 12.36 4.70
CA LEU A 67 -6.41 13.46 3.82
C LEU A 67 -7.15 13.40 2.48
N LEU A 68 -7.20 12.24 1.83
CA LEU A 68 -7.89 12.05 0.55
C LEU A 68 -9.39 12.36 0.65
N ARG A 69 -10.04 11.95 1.75
CA ARG A 69 -11.44 12.30 2.00
C ARG A 69 -11.66 13.82 2.09
N LYS A 70 -10.73 14.54 2.71
CA LYS A 70 -10.77 16.02 2.77
C LYS A 70 -10.55 16.64 1.39
N ILE A 71 -9.59 16.11 0.62
CA ILE A 71 -9.32 16.54 -0.75
C ILE A 71 -10.56 16.33 -1.63
N TYR A 72 -11.17 15.14 -1.57
CA TYR A 72 -12.38 14.82 -2.30
C TYR A 72 -13.53 15.79 -1.95
N ALA A 73 -13.80 16.00 -0.66
CA ALA A 73 -14.86 16.90 -0.21
C ALA A 73 -14.62 18.36 -0.64
N ASN A 74 -13.36 18.80 -0.73
CA ASN A 74 -13.00 20.13 -1.23
C ASN A 74 -13.19 20.24 -2.76
N MET A 75 -12.80 19.20 -3.50
CA MET A 75 -12.87 19.19 -4.97
C MET A 75 -14.28 18.96 -5.50
N PHE A 76 -15.08 18.17 -4.78
CA PHE A 76 -16.43 17.74 -5.18
C PHE A 76 -17.44 18.04 -4.06
N PRO A 77 -17.66 19.33 -3.73
CA PRO A 77 -18.49 19.71 -2.59
C PRO A 77 -19.94 19.22 -2.76
N GLY A 78 -20.47 18.59 -1.71
CA GLY A 78 -21.83 18.05 -1.68
C GLY A 78 -22.03 16.71 -2.40
N LYS A 79 -20.95 16.11 -2.94
CA LYS A 79 -20.99 14.76 -3.49
C LYS A 79 -20.43 13.75 -2.49
N GLU A 80 -21.05 12.57 -2.45
CA GLU A 80 -20.48 11.41 -1.75
C GLU A 80 -19.36 10.78 -2.57
N ILE A 81 -18.45 10.07 -1.89
CA ILE A 81 -17.37 9.33 -2.55
C ILE A 81 -17.97 8.14 -3.28
N VAL A 82 -17.74 8.09 -4.59
CA VAL A 82 -18.05 6.91 -5.39
C VAL A 82 -16.86 5.97 -5.35
N PHE A 83 -17.10 4.69 -5.06
CA PHE A 83 -16.09 3.65 -5.11
C PHE A 83 -16.32 2.79 -6.37
N PRO A 84 -15.53 2.98 -7.44
CA PRO A 84 -15.63 2.15 -8.63
C PRO A 84 -15.37 0.67 -8.31
N LYS A 85 -15.89 -0.23 -9.15
CA LYS A 85 -15.61 -1.66 -9.01
C LYS A 85 -14.17 -1.96 -9.41
N GLU A 86 -13.73 -1.34 -10.50
CA GLU A 86 -12.37 -1.35 -10.99
C GLU A 86 -11.43 -0.59 -10.05
N HIS A 87 -10.16 -0.98 -10.04
CA HIS A 87 -9.10 -0.24 -9.37
C HIS A 87 -7.83 -0.28 -10.23
N ILE A 88 -6.99 0.73 -10.10
CA ILE A 88 -5.68 0.80 -10.73
C ILE A 88 -4.65 0.21 -9.77
N GLY A 89 -3.78 -0.66 -10.27
CA GLY A 89 -2.78 -1.32 -9.44
C GLY A 89 -3.38 -2.40 -8.53
N PRO A 90 -2.53 -3.05 -7.72
CA PRO A 90 -2.98 -4.07 -6.78
C PRO A 90 -3.77 -3.45 -5.62
N GLU A 91 -4.83 -4.13 -5.19
CA GLU A 91 -5.54 -3.82 -3.94
C GLU A 91 -5.15 -4.86 -2.88
N LEU A 92 -4.59 -4.39 -1.77
CA LEU A 92 -4.23 -5.25 -0.64
C LEU A 92 -5.48 -5.65 0.14
N GLN A 93 -5.60 -6.94 0.41
CA GLN A 93 -6.69 -7.54 1.18
C GLN A 93 -6.20 -7.99 2.56
N PRO A 94 -7.05 -7.98 3.60
CA PRO A 94 -6.65 -8.40 4.94
C PRO A 94 -6.02 -9.79 4.97
N VAL A 95 -4.93 -9.94 5.72
CA VAL A 95 -4.25 -11.23 5.94
C VAL A 95 -5.13 -12.10 6.83
N ALA A 96 -5.85 -13.05 6.22
CA ALA A 96 -6.73 -13.96 6.96
C ALA A 96 -6.05 -15.29 7.33
N ARG A 97 -5.05 -15.71 6.54
CA ARG A 97 -4.35 -16.98 6.73
C ARG A 97 -3.43 -16.98 7.96
N GLN A 98 -3.09 -18.17 8.44
CA GLN A 98 -1.99 -18.34 9.39
C GLN A 98 -0.65 -18.23 8.66
N LEU A 99 0.35 -17.67 9.34
CA LEU A 99 1.72 -17.61 8.84
C LEU A 99 2.49 -18.79 9.45
N HIS A 100 3.10 -19.61 8.61
CA HIS A 100 3.79 -20.84 9.00
C HIS A 100 5.31 -20.66 9.11
N GLY A 101 5.83 -19.51 8.69
CA GLY A 101 7.24 -19.16 8.84
C GLY A 101 7.58 -17.82 8.20
N VAL A 102 8.87 -17.48 8.24
CA VAL A 102 9.37 -16.21 7.71
C VAL A 102 9.13 -16.04 6.22
N GLU A 103 9.10 -17.14 5.46
CA GLU A 103 8.87 -17.12 4.01
C GLU A 103 7.49 -16.51 3.66
N ASP A 104 6.48 -16.76 4.50
CA ASP A 104 5.16 -16.16 4.34
C ASP A 104 5.19 -14.65 4.55
N ILE A 105 5.98 -14.19 5.53
CA ILE A 105 6.16 -12.76 5.84
C ILE A 105 6.93 -12.10 4.69
N ILE A 106 8.02 -12.72 4.22
CA ILE A 106 8.82 -12.25 3.09
C ILE A 106 7.95 -12.06 1.84
N ASP A 107 7.06 -13.01 1.55
CA ASP A 107 6.15 -12.89 0.41
C ASP A 107 5.16 -11.73 0.61
N LEU A 108 4.53 -11.61 1.78
CA LEU A 108 3.60 -10.52 2.06
C LEU A 108 4.27 -9.13 1.98
N ILE A 109 5.49 -8.98 2.52
CA ILE A 109 6.27 -7.74 2.43
C ILE A 109 6.62 -7.41 0.98
N ARG A 110 6.98 -8.42 0.16
CA ARG A 110 7.25 -8.22 -1.27
C ARG A 110 6.04 -7.65 -2.01
N TRP A 111 4.84 -8.15 -1.69
CA TRP A 111 3.60 -7.67 -2.31
C TRP A 111 3.20 -6.29 -1.80
N ALA A 112 3.38 -6.02 -0.50
CA ALA A 112 3.22 -4.69 0.08
C ALA A 112 4.12 -3.67 -0.64
N MET A 113 5.41 -3.98 -0.81
CA MET A 113 6.34 -3.14 -1.59
C MET A 113 5.80 -2.87 -3.01
N LYS A 114 5.25 -3.89 -3.67
CA LYS A 114 4.72 -3.73 -5.02
C LYS A 114 3.50 -2.80 -5.04
N ALA A 115 2.64 -2.89 -4.04
CA ALA A 115 1.51 -1.99 -3.86
C ALA A 115 1.97 -0.55 -3.63
N GLU A 116 2.91 -0.32 -2.71
CA GLU A 116 3.46 1.02 -2.44
C GLU A 116 4.13 1.65 -3.67
N GLU A 117 4.89 0.85 -4.43
CA GLU A 117 5.52 1.32 -5.66
C GLU A 117 4.47 1.81 -6.69
N ILE A 118 3.34 1.12 -6.78
CA ILE A 118 2.27 1.47 -7.71
C ILE A 118 1.45 2.64 -7.17
N ALA A 119 1.16 2.69 -5.86
CA ALA A 119 0.50 3.82 -5.22
C ALA A 119 1.28 5.12 -5.40
N ALA A 120 2.61 5.08 -5.20
CA ALA A 120 3.49 6.22 -5.43
C ALA A 120 3.36 6.77 -6.86
N LYS A 121 3.43 5.87 -7.85
CA LYS A 121 3.28 6.24 -9.27
C LYS A 121 1.88 6.73 -9.59
N PHE A 122 0.86 6.14 -8.98
CA PHE A 122 -0.53 6.55 -9.13
C PHE A 122 -0.73 8.00 -8.66
N TYR A 123 -0.22 8.36 -7.48
CA TYR A 123 -0.29 9.75 -7.00
C TYR A 123 0.52 10.72 -7.85
N ALA A 124 1.67 10.29 -8.39
CA ALA A 124 2.43 11.10 -9.34
C ALA A 124 1.63 11.39 -10.63
N GLU A 125 0.83 10.43 -11.11
CA GLU A 125 -0.06 10.65 -12.26
C GLU A 125 -1.25 11.57 -11.89
N LEU A 126 -1.83 11.42 -10.70
CA LEU A 126 -2.88 12.34 -10.24
C LEU A 126 -2.41 13.79 -10.12
N GLU A 127 -1.13 14.01 -9.79
CA GLU A 127 -0.53 15.34 -9.81
C GLU A 127 -0.71 16.02 -11.17
N ASN A 128 -0.58 15.27 -12.27
CA ASN A 128 -0.73 15.80 -13.63
C ASN A 128 -2.18 16.09 -14.01
N MET A 129 -3.15 15.53 -13.27
CA MET A 129 -4.58 15.66 -13.53
C MET A 129 -5.24 16.79 -12.73
N VAL A 130 -4.58 17.30 -11.69
CA VAL A 130 -5.07 18.40 -10.85
C VAL A 130 -4.57 19.76 -11.35
N ASP A 131 -5.42 20.76 -11.17
CA ASP A 131 -5.37 22.04 -11.88
C ASP A 131 -4.85 23.22 -11.03
N THR A 132 -4.61 23.00 -9.73
CA THR A 132 -4.05 24.02 -8.84
C THR A 132 -2.75 23.54 -8.21
N GLU A 133 -1.78 24.44 -8.02
CA GLU A 133 -0.49 24.11 -7.38
C GLU A 133 -0.63 23.56 -5.95
N GLU A 134 -1.67 23.97 -5.21
CA GLU A 134 -1.97 23.41 -3.89
C GLU A 134 -2.30 21.91 -3.98
N LYS A 135 -3.25 21.53 -4.85
CA LYS A 135 -3.60 20.12 -5.08
C LYS A 135 -2.42 19.31 -5.61
N LYS A 136 -1.61 19.86 -6.52
CA LYS A 136 -0.40 19.19 -7.01
C LYS A 136 0.57 18.87 -5.89
N ARG A 137 0.81 19.83 -4.98
CA ARG A 137 1.67 19.59 -3.81
C ARG A 137 1.14 18.47 -2.93
N LEU A 138 -0.18 18.35 -2.77
CA LEU A 138 -0.78 17.26 -1.99
C LEU A 138 -0.60 15.89 -2.66
N MET A 139 -0.82 15.79 -3.98
CA MET A 139 -0.59 14.54 -4.73
C MET A 139 0.89 14.15 -4.71
N ARG A 140 1.78 15.12 -4.89
CA ARG A 140 3.23 14.89 -4.78
C ARG A 140 3.64 14.42 -3.38
N TYR A 141 3.08 15.06 -2.35
CA TYR A 141 3.33 14.66 -0.96
C TYR A 141 2.94 13.20 -0.72
N LEU A 142 1.76 12.77 -1.17
CA LEU A 142 1.33 11.37 -1.08
C LEU A 142 2.30 10.46 -1.85
N SER A 143 2.62 10.79 -3.10
CA SER A 143 3.62 10.05 -3.89
C SER A 143 4.96 9.88 -3.16
N ASP A 144 5.48 10.94 -2.54
CA ASP A 144 6.74 10.91 -1.81
C ASP A 144 6.65 10.05 -0.53
N MET A 145 5.51 10.08 0.16
CA MET A 145 5.24 9.23 1.32
C MET A 145 5.21 7.75 0.94
N GLU A 146 4.51 7.38 -0.13
CA GLU A 146 4.45 6.00 -0.62
C GLU A 146 5.83 5.47 -1.05
N TRP A 147 6.66 6.31 -1.68
CA TRP A 147 8.06 5.93 -1.93
C TRP A 147 8.83 5.70 -0.63
N GLY A 148 8.57 6.51 0.40
CA GLY A 148 9.08 6.29 1.75
C GLY A 148 8.67 4.93 2.31
N HIS A 149 7.39 4.57 2.21
CA HIS A 149 6.88 3.27 2.65
C HIS A 149 7.53 2.11 1.87
N TYR A 150 7.64 2.22 0.55
CA TYR A 150 8.37 1.28 -0.30
C TYR A 150 9.80 1.05 0.18
N TYR A 151 10.57 2.10 0.45
CA TYR A 151 11.97 1.95 0.87
C TYR A 151 12.11 1.37 2.28
N ASN A 152 11.18 1.70 3.19
CA ASN A 152 11.15 1.08 4.52
C ASN A 152 10.85 -0.42 4.41
N LEU A 153 9.84 -0.81 3.63
CA LEU A 153 9.50 -2.22 3.40
C LEU A 153 10.63 -2.97 2.69
N LYS A 154 11.32 -2.33 1.75
CA LYS A 154 12.49 -2.91 1.07
C LYS A 154 13.62 -3.23 2.06
N ALA A 155 13.87 -2.35 3.01
CA ALA A 155 14.87 -2.60 4.05
C ALA A 155 14.48 -3.79 4.94
N GLU A 156 13.20 -3.90 5.35
CA GLU A 156 12.73 -5.06 6.10
C GLU A 156 12.81 -6.36 5.29
N TYR A 157 12.45 -6.30 4.00
CA TYR A 157 12.52 -7.43 3.08
C TYR A 157 13.95 -7.98 2.97
N GLU A 158 14.94 -7.10 2.80
CA GLU A 158 16.35 -7.48 2.73
C GLU A 158 16.83 -8.12 4.04
N LEU A 159 16.47 -7.55 5.19
CA LEU A 159 16.81 -8.13 6.51
C LEU A 159 16.19 -9.51 6.72
N LEU A 160 14.93 -9.70 6.31
CA LEU A 160 14.24 -10.99 6.44
C LEU A 160 14.86 -12.06 5.54
N LEU A 161 15.28 -11.70 4.31
CA LEU A 161 16.00 -12.61 3.41
C LEU A 161 17.33 -13.06 4.00
N ASP A 162 18.11 -12.12 4.54
CA ASP A 162 19.40 -12.44 5.18
C ASP A 162 19.20 -13.38 6.37
N TRP A 163 18.18 -13.15 7.19
CA TRP A 163 17.84 -14.01 8.32
C TRP A 163 17.42 -15.41 7.87
N ALA A 164 16.57 -15.52 6.85
CA ALA A 164 16.12 -16.79 6.30
C ALA A 164 17.29 -17.62 5.76
N MET A 165 18.18 -16.98 5.00
CA MET A 165 19.38 -17.61 4.44
C MET A 165 20.33 -18.08 5.56
N TYR A 166 20.57 -17.25 6.56
CA TYR A 166 21.40 -17.63 7.72
C TYR A 166 20.82 -18.83 8.48
N SER A 167 19.51 -18.82 8.74
CA SER A 167 18.82 -19.91 9.43
C SER A 167 18.89 -21.23 8.66
N GLN A 168 18.73 -21.17 7.33
CA GLN A 168 18.92 -22.34 6.47
C GLN A 168 20.35 -22.88 6.60
N MET A 169 21.38 -22.04 6.42
CA MET A 169 22.79 -22.48 6.52
C MET A 169 23.13 -23.12 7.88
N MET A 170 22.59 -22.60 8.98
CA MET A 170 22.82 -23.15 10.32
C MET A 170 22.07 -24.46 10.58
N ASN A 171 20.91 -24.66 9.94
CA ASN A 171 20.14 -25.90 10.01
C ASN A 171 20.67 -26.99 9.05
N VAL A 172 21.57 -26.66 8.12
CA VAL A 172 22.28 -27.62 7.24
C VAL A 172 23.71 -27.90 7.73
N GLY A 173 24.00 -27.70 9.02
CA GLY A 173 25.27 -28.11 9.65
C GLY A 173 25.50 -29.63 9.56
N PRO A 174 26.77 -30.10 9.52
CA PRO A 174 27.21 -31.38 8.94
C PRO A 174 26.60 -32.65 9.56
#